data_AF-A0A940ASX4-F1
#
_entry.id   AF-A0A940ASX4-F1
#
_cell.length_a   1.000
_cell.length_b   1.000
_cell.length_c   1.000
_cell.angle_alpha   90.00
_cell.angle_beta   90.00
_cell.angle_gamma   90.00
#
_symmetry.space_group_name_H-M   'P 1'
#
loop_
_entity.id
_entity.type
_entity.pdbx_description
1 polymer ?
#
loop_
_entity_poly.entity_id
_entity_poly.type
_entity_poly.pdbx_seq_one_letter_code
_entity_poly.pdbx_strand_id
1 'polypeptide(L)'
;MKKILVVSTNEKVVNVVKRVCTKYQAYFDPAFFTDTEEALGYIDYELPEIKILDFTSESVDCNRIISTIDADPWLHNGGVIAVVPSPAIAEELEERKDPNILIIQTVYNFSENFSRLLRILWRNQHFLFNRGMQDRLGGKETGSFICGNDPMEFRIYTTFLAGYLYSTNRINADERYELQTALMELLTNALEHGNCAISYEEKTECLENGGNILELIKEKNKIPEIAARKIYIAYMIGKSKSKFVIRDEGNGFDWRSHLNKEFGEEMHGRGMKLTESLVKNLTYNEKGNEVSFEITNLKDAANTVPGIMVPFSSVQYKDKQIVCRENEPSNDLYFIVSGRFAVYSGKKLVSVLTPNDMFIGEMAFLMNDRRSASIMSVGEGKLIRIPKASFLNLIRRNPHYGIFLSKMLAQRLQIQTKKTLAVTAELNELKHQLSLPDFLAD
;
A
#
# COMPACT_ATOMS: atom_id res chain seq x y z
N MET A 1 -1.40 -7.24 -18.04
CA MET A 1 -2.70 -7.18 -17.33
C MET A 1 -2.47 -7.61 -15.89
N LYS A 2 -3.26 -7.10 -14.95
CA LYS A 2 -3.17 -7.41 -13.52
C LYS A 2 -3.85 -8.74 -13.22
N LYS A 3 -3.18 -9.61 -12.48
CA LYS A 3 -3.67 -10.96 -12.18
C LYS A 3 -4.59 -10.92 -10.98
N ILE A 4 -5.76 -11.53 -11.11
CA ILE A 4 -6.71 -11.74 -10.00
C ILE A 4 -6.78 -13.24 -9.75
N LEU A 5 -6.29 -13.69 -8.61
CA LEU A 5 -6.54 -15.04 -8.13
C LEU A 5 -7.95 -15.10 -7.54
N VAL A 6 -8.73 -16.10 -7.92
CA VAL A 6 -10.02 -16.42 -7.30
C VAL A 6 -10.00 -17.86 -6.83
N VAL A 7 -10.10 -18.06 -5.52
CA VAL A 7 -10.17 -19.38 -4.92
C VAL A 7 -11.57 -19.58 -4.37
N SER A 8 -12.41 -20.30 -5.10
CA SER A 8 -13.84 -20.46 -4.77
C SER A 8 -14.46 -21.62 -5.54
N THR A 9 -15.23 -22.46 -4.85
CA THR A 9 -16.20 -23.41 -5.43
C THR A 9 -17.62 -22.85 -5.49
N ASN A 10 -17.86 -21.67 -4.92
CA ASN A 10 -19.17 -21.02 -4.94
C ASN A 10 -19.47 -20.40 -6.31
N GLU A 11 -20.41 -20.99 -7.05
CA GLU A 11 -20.78 -20.52 -8.39
C GLU A 11 -21.23 -19.06 -8.41
N LYS A 12 -21.85 -18.54 -7.35
CA LYS A 12 -22.27 -17.12 -7.30
C LYS A 12 -21.06 -16.20 -7.34
N VAL A 13 -20.05 -16.49 -6.53
CA VAL A 13 -18.79 -15.73 -6.47
C VAL A 13 -18.07 -15.81 -7.81
N VAL A 14 -17.88 -17.03 -8.34
CA VAL A 14 -17.21 -17.27 -9.63
C VAL A 14 -17.90 -16.52 -10.77
N ASN A 15 -19.23 -16.60 -10.86
CA ASN A 15 -20.00 -15.96 -11.93
C ASN A 15 -19.95 -14.43 -11.84
N VAL A 16 -20.02 -13.87 -10.63
CA VAL A 16 -19.86 -12.43 -10.41
C VAL A 16 -18.50 -11.96 -10.92
N VAL A 17 -17.42 -12.66 -10.55
CA VAL A 17 -16.07 -12.29 -10.99
C VAL A 17 -15.95 -12.37 -12.51
N LYS A 18 -16.36 -13.49 -13.12
CA LYS A 18 -16.32 -13.67 -14.58
C LYS A 18 -17.04 -12.52 -15.29
N ARG A 19 -18.30 -12.27 -14.94
CA ARG A 19 -19.14 -11.23 -15.53
C ARG A 19 -18.53 -9.83 -15.41
N VAL A 20 -17.99 -9.49 -14.25
CA VAL A 20 -17.41 -8.17 -13.99
C VAL A 20 -16.07 -8.01 -14.70
N CYS A 21 -15.19 -9.02 -14.65
CA CYS A 21 -13.88 -8.96 -15.28
C CYS A 21 -13.96 -8.87 -16.81
N THR A 22 -14.99 -9.45 -17.46
CA THR A 22 -15.23 -9.24 -18.90
C THR A 22 -15.33 -7.76 -19.25
N LYS A 23 -15.94 -6.92 -18.39
CA LYS A 23 -16.04 -5.46 -18.61
C LYS A 23 -14.70 -4.74 -18.49
N TYR A 24 -13.73 -5.33 -17.79
CA TYR A 24 -12.40 -4.77 -17.55
C TYR A 24 -11.28 -5.66 -18.11
N GLN A 25 -11.57 -6.46 -19.14
CA GLN A 25 -10.66 -7.46 -19.71
C GLN A 25 -9.35 -6.85 -20.26
N ALA A 26 -9.32 -5.55 -20.57
CA ALA A 26 -8.08 -4.87 -20.97
C ALA A 26 -7.10 -4.68 -19.80
N TYR A 27 -7.57 -4.80 -18.56
CA TYR A 27 -6.83 -4.43 -17.35
C TYR A 27 -6.62 -5.61 -16.41
N PHE A 28 -7.62 -6.47 -16.24
CA PHE A 28 -7.59 -7.58 -15.28
C PHE A 28 -7.71 -8.93 -15.97
N ASP A 29 -7.00 -9.90 -15.41
CA ASP A 29 -6.94 -11.28 -15.87
C ASP A 29 -7.23 -12.23 -14.70
N PRO A 30 -8.47 -12.73 -14.57
CA PRO A 30 -8.84 -13.61 -13.48
C PRO A 30 -8.45 -15.07 -13.73
N ALA A 31 -7.79 -15.68 -12.75
CA ALA A 31 -7.50 -17.12 -12.69
C ALA A 31 -8.30 -17.76 -11.56
N PHE A 32 -8.98 -18.87 -11.85
CA PHE A 32 -9.93 -19.53 -10.94
C PHE A 32 -9.36 -20.86 -10.47
N PHE A 33 -9.44 -21.09 -9.16
CA PHE A 33 -8.97 -22.30 -8.50
C PHE A 33 -10.01 -22.80 -7.51
N THR A 34 -10.11 -24.11 -7.39
CA THR A 34 -11.03 -24.79 -6.46
C THR A 34 -10.29 -25.63 -5.41
N ASP A 35 -8.96 -25.69 -5.52
CA ASP A 35 -8.05 -26.44 -4.65
C ASP A 35 -7.04 -25.50 -3.99
N THR A 36 -6.65 -25.85 -2.76
CA THR A 36 -5.75 -25.05 -1.93
C THR A 36 -4.30 -25.10 -2.44
N GLU A 37 -3.81 -26.27 -2.84
CA GLU A 37 -2.42 -26.41 -3.31
C GLU A 37 -2.22 -25.75 -4.67
N GLU A 38 -3.19 -25.90 -5.59
CA GLU A 38 -3.12 -25.24 -6.89
C GLU A 38 -3.12 -23.71 -6.74
N ALA A 39 -3.96 -23.18 -5.84
CA ALA A 39 -3.99 -21.76 -5.54
C ALA A 39 -2.65 -21.25 -4.95
N LEU A 40 -2.06 -21.99 -4.01
CA LEU A 40 -0.75 -21.68 -3.43
C LEU A 40 0.36 -21.70 -4.50
N GLY A 41 0.40 -22.73 -5.34
CA GLY A 41 1.36 -22.82 -6.45
C GLY A 41 1.23 -21.66 -7.43
N TYR A 42 0.00 -21.20 -7.70
CA TYR A 42 -0.23 -20.00 -8.50
C TYR A 42 0.22 -18.71 -7.80
N ILE A 43 -0.02 -18.59 -6.48
CA ILE A 43 0.45 -17.44 -5.69
C ILE A 43 1.96 -17.32 -5.78
N ASP A 44 2.67 -18.44 -5.59
CA ASP A 44 4.12 -18.49 -5.65
C ASP A 44 4.61 -18.07 -7.04
N TYR A 45 4.05 -18.63 -8.11
CA TYR A 45 4.57 -18.38 -9.46
C TYR A 45 4.16 -17.01 -10.04
N GLU A 46 2.87 -16.70 -10.03
CA GLU A 46 2.35 -15.50 -10.69
C GLU A 46 2.44 -14.25 -9.82
N LEU A 47 2.47 -14.41 -8.50
CA LEU A 47 2.40 -13.32 -7.50
C LEU A 47 1.23 -12.38 -7.80
N PRO A 48 -0.03 -12.88 -7.78
CA PRO A 48 -1.20 -12.12 -8.20
C PRO A 48 -1.44 -10.91 -7.32
N GLU A 49 -1.83 -9.79 -7.90
CA GLU A 49 -1.97 -8.54 -7.14
C GLU A 49 -3.31 -8.40 -6.43
N ILE A 50 -4.29 -9.22 -6.77
CA ILE A 50 -5.57 -9.31 -6.06
C ILE A 50 -5.85 -10.78 -5.83
N LYS A 51 -6.25 -11.12 -4.60
CA LYS A 51 -6.58 -12.49 -4.20
C LYS A 51 -7.99 -12.49 -3.62
N ILE A 52 -8.93 -13.14 -4.28
CA ILE A 52 -10.30 -13.33 -3.80
C ILE A 52 -10.35 -14.70 -3.14
N LEU A 53 -10.47 -14.72 -1.82
CA LEU A 53 -10.52 -15.94 -1.02
C LEU A 53 -11.94 -16.12 -0.48
N ASP A 54 -12.58 -17.20 -0.90
CA ASP A 54 -13.97 -17.48 -0.55
C ASP A 54 -14.07 -18.54 0.57
N PHE A 55 -14.32 -18.05 1.78
CA PHE A 55 -14.51 -18.86 2.99
C PHE A 55 -15.83 -19.64 3.00
N THR A 56 -16.69 -19.49 1.99
CA THR A 56 -17.86 -20.36 1.81
C THR A 56 -17.53 -21.68 1.11
N SER A 57 -16.31 -21.81 0.58
CA SER A 57 -15.85 -22.99 -0.15
C SER A 57 -15.23 -24.02 0.78
N GLU A 58 -15.97 -25.05 1.18
CA GLU A 58 -15.52 -26.06 2.17
C GLU A 58 -14.26 -26.83 1.73
N SER A 59 -14.05 -27.01 0.42
CA SER A 59 -12.88 -27.71 -0.12
C SER A 59 -11.60 -26.86 -0.15
N VAL A 60 -11.68 -25.58 0.24
CA VAL A 60 -10.57 -24.63 0.19
C VAL A 60 -10.23 -24.14 1.60
N ASP A 61 -9.00 -24.37 2.02
CA ASP A 61 -8.50 -23.84 3.28
C ASP A 61 -7.95 -22.42 3.09
N CYS A 62 -8.86 -21.44 3.12
CA CYS A 62 -8.51 -20.03 3.03
C CYS A 62 -7.60 -19.56 4.19
N ASN A 63 -7.72 -20.17 5.38
CA ASN A 63 -6.90 -19.83 6.53
C ASN A 63 -5.44 -20.23 6.31
N ARG A 64 -5.22 -21.40 5.71
CA ARG A 64 -3.88 -21.84 5.31
C ARG A 64 -3.28 -20.99 4.22
N ILE A 65 -4.09 -20.53 3.25
CA ILE A 65 -3.60 -19.60 2.22
C ILE A 65 -3.12 -18.31 2.87
N ILE A 66 -3.91 -17.73 3.77
CA ILE A 66 -3.55 -16.51 4.50
C ILE A 66 -2.29 -16.73 5.34
N SER A 67 -2.21 -17.80 6.14
CA SER A 67 -1.05 -18.04 6.99
C SER A 67 0.23 -18.30 6.19
N THR A 68 0.12 -18.89 4.99
CA THR A 68 1.25 -19.07 4.08
C THR A 68 1.71 -17.72 3.52
N ILE A 69 0.77 -16.85 3.15
CA ILE A 69 1.07 -15.49 2.70
C ILE A 69 1.75 -14.69 3.83
N ASP A 70 1.20 -14.75 5.05
CA ASP A 70 1.72 -14.02 6.22
C ASP A 70 3.12 -14.50 6.65
N ALA A 71 3.41 -15.78 6.46
CA ALA A 71 4.72 -16.36 6.75
C ALA A 71 5.82 -15.82 5.81
N ASP A 72 5.45 -15.28 4.65
CA ASP A 72 6.38 -14.77 3.65
C ASP A 72 6.03 -13.33 3.23
N PRO A 73 6.76 -12.33 3.77
CA PRO A 73 6.55 -10.92 3.39
C PRO A 73 6.62 -10.64 1.88
N TRP A 74 7.22 -11.52 1.07
CA TRP A 74 7.24 -11.35 -0.39
C TRP A 74 5.95 -11.83 -1.08
N LEU A 75 5.16 -12.70 -0.44
CA LEU A 75 3.82 -13.07 -0.89
C LEU A 75 2.76 -12.01 -0.55
N HIS A 76 3.12 -11.01 0.26
CA HIS A 76 2.32 -9.80 0.50
C HIS A 76 2.18 -8.91 -0.76
N ASN A 77 2.53 -9.40 -1.96
CA ASN A 77 2.26 -8.68 -3.19
C ASN A 77 0.74 -8.57 -3.41
N GLY A 78 0.18 -7.35 -3.43
CA GLY A 78 -1.24 -7.13 -3.63
C GLY A 78 -2.08 -7.07 -2.36
N GLY A 79 -3.34 -7.49 -2.44
CA GLY A 79 -4.23 -7.59 -1.28
C GLY A 79 -5.36 -8.60 -1.44
N VAL A 80 -5.93 -9.00 -0.30
CA VAL A 80 -6.94 -10.05 -0.18
C VAL A 80 -8.34 -9.45 -0.07
N ILE A 81 -9.28 -9.97 -0.85
CA ILE A 81 -10.72 -9.73 -0.72
C ILE A 81 -11.32 -11.02 -0.17
N ALA A 82 -11.74 -11.01 1.09
CA ALA A 82 -12.33 -12.18 1.71
C ALA A 82 -13.85 -12.18 1.48
N VAL A 83 -14.37 -13.30 0.98
CA VAL A 83 -15.80 -13.55 0.86
C VAL A 83 -16.22 -14.54 1.93
N VAL A 84 -17.19 -14.18 2.77
CA VAL A 84 -17.59 -14.97 3.95
C VAL A 84 -19.09 -15.32 3.91
N PRO A 85 -19.52 -16.40 4.61
CA PRO A 85 -20.91 -16.84 4.55
C PRO A 85 -21.86 -15.94 5.35
N SER A 86 -21.39 -15.33 6.44
CA SER A 86 -22.21 -14.55 7.37
C SER A 86 -21.46 -13.35 7.94
N PRO A 87 -22.18 -12.33 8.47
CA PRO A 87 -21.58 -11.21 9.18
C PRO A 87 -20.76 -11.61 10.41
N ALA A 88 -21.17 -12.67 11.13
CA ALA A 88 -20.43 -13.14 12.31
C ALA A 88 -19.00 -13.60 11.95
N ILE A 89 -18.86 -14.37 10.86
CA ILE A 89 -17.53 -14.78 10.36
C ILE A 89 -16.73 -13.56 9.84
N ALA A 90 -17.43 -12.55 9.32
CA ALA A 90 -16.76 -11.31 8.92
C ALA A 90 -16.10 -10.62 10.11
N GLU A 91 -16.80 -10.53 11.24
CA GLU A 91 -16.33 -9.93 12.49
C GLU A 91 -15.13 -10.70 13.06
N GLU A 92 -15.21 -12.03 13.15
CA GLU A 92 -14.09 -12.88 13.58
C GLU A 92 -12.83 -12.67 12.71
N LEU A 93 -13.00 -12.52 11.40
CA LEU A 93 -11.89 -12.29 10.48
C LEU A 93 -11.33 -10.86 10.58
N GLU A 94 -12.17 -9.88 10.92
CA GLU A 94 -11.74 -8.49 11.19
C GLU A 94 -10.91 -8.39 12.48
N GLU A 95 -11.27 -9.15 13.52
CA GLU A 95 -10.53 -9.19 14.79
C GLU A 95 -9.08 -9.68 14.64
N ARG A 96 -8.80 -10.47 13.61
CA ARG A 96 -7.43 -10.91 13.28
C ARG A 96 -6.51 -9.77 12.84
N LYS A 97 -7.08 -8.61 12.45
CA LYS A 97 -6.35 -7.40 12.03
C LYS A 97 -5.28 -7.67 10.97
N ASP A 98 -5.57 -8.61 10.07
CA ASP A 98 -4.65 -9.04 9.02
C ASP A 98 -4.25 -7.86 8.11
N PRO A 99 -2.95 -7.62 7.91
CA PRO A 99 -2.50 -6.46 7.16
C PRO A 99 -2.71 -6.52 5.66
N ASN A 100 -2.95 -7.71 5.13
CA ASN A 100 -3.07 -7.98 3.71
C ASN A 100 -4.52 -8.07 3.25
N ILE A 101 -5.48 -8.21 4.17
CA ILE A 101 -6.91 -8.13 3.88
C ILE A 101 -7.33 -6.68 3.58
N LEU A 102 -7.84 -6.46 2.36
CA LEU A 102 -8.35 -5.17 1.90
C LEU A 102 -9.77 -4.92 2.36
N ILE A 103 -10.62 -5.95 2.25
CA ILE A 103 -12.03 -5.89 2.61
C ILE A 103 -12.57 -7.29 2.82
N ILE A 104 -13.54 -7.40 3.73
CA ILE A 104 -14.28 -8.62 4.05
C ILE A 104 -15.74 -8.37 3.70
N GLN A 105 -16.35 -9.26 2.92
CA GLN A 105 -17.72 -9.11 2.45
C GLN A 105 -18.48 -10.43 2.52
N THR A 106 -19.76 -10.37 2.87
CA THR A 106 -20.64 -11.51 2.66
C THR A 106 -20.80 -11.80 1.17
N VAL A 107 -21.20 -13.02 0.80
CA VAL A 107 -21.49 -13.38 -0.61
C VAL A 107 -22.47 -12.40 -1.26
N TYR A 108 -23.48 -11.96 -0.52
CA TYR A 108 -24.45 -10.96 -0.99
C TYR A 108 -23.79 -9.62 -1.28
N ASN A 109 -23.07 -9.05 -0.29
CA ASN A 109 -22.39 -7.76 -0.43
C ASN A 109 -21.33 -7.80 -1.53
N PHE A 110 -20.60 -8.91 -1.67
CA PHE A 110 -19.64 -9.11 -2.74
C PHE A 110 -20.32 -9.08 -4.12
N SER A 111 -21.44 -9.78 -4.27
CA SER A 111 -22.17 -9.85 -5.54
C SER A 111 -22.66 -8.49 -6.02
N GLU A 112 -23.12 -7.65 -5.11
CA GLU A 112 -23.60 -6.29 -5.40
C GLU A 112 -22.44 -5.33 -5.68
N ASN A 113 -21.35 -5.42 -4.93
CA ASN A 113 -20.32 -4.38 -4.89
C ASN A 113 -19.05 -4.68 -5.68
N PHE A 114 -18.82 -5.92 -6.13
CA PHE A 114 -17.56 -6.30 -6.78
C PHE A 114 -17.22 -5.45 -8.01
N SER A 115 -18.22 -5.07 -8.81
CA SER A 115 -17.98 -4.18 -9.96
C SER A 115 -17.51 -2.77 -9.58
N ARG A 116 -17.95 -2.27 -8.42
CA ARG A 116 -17.51 -0.98 -7.88
C ARG A 116 -16.12 -1.11 -7.29
N LEU A 117 -15.90 -2.17 -6.51
CA LEU A 117 -14.61 -2.50 -5.93
C LEU A 117 -13.53 -2.58 -7.00
N LEU A 118 -13.75 -3.35 -8.07
CA LEU A 118 -12.75 -3.51 -9.14
C LEU A 118 -12.42 -2.18 -9.84
N ARG A 119 -13.42 -1.30 -9.98
CA ARG A 119 -13.24 0.06 -10.52
C ARG A 119 -12.39 0.93 -9.60
N ILE A 120 -12.59 0.83 -8.28
CA ILE A 120 -11.78 1.53 -7.27
C ILE A 120 -10.34 1.04 -7.34
N LEU A 121 -10.12 -0.28 -7.38
CA LEU A 121 -8.79 -0.88 -7.52
C LEU A 121 -8.08 -0.38 -8.79
N TRP A 122 -8.78 -0.37 -9.92
CA TRP A 122 -8.24 0.09 -11.20
C TRP A 122 -7.85 1.56 -11.20
N ARG A 123 -8.71 2.44 -10.68
CA ARG A 123 -8.43 3.89 -10.59
C ARG A 123 -7.24 4.21 -9.69
N ASN A 124 -6.93 3.34 -8.72
CA ASN A 124 -5.93 3.58 -7.67
C ASN A 124 -4.78 2.58 -7.72
N GLN A 125 -4.50 2.08 -8.93
CA GLN A 125 -3.50 1.06 -9.22
C GLN A 125 -2.09 1.42 -8.73
N HIS A 126 -1.76 2.70 -8.57
CA HIS A 126 -0.45 3.13 -8.08
C HIS A 126 -0.18 2.71 -6.64
N PHE A 127 -1.21 2.59 -5.80
CA PHE A 127 -1.08 2.15 -4.40
C PHE A 127 -0.99 0.64 -4.24
N LEU A 128 -1.75 -0.10 -5.04
CA LEU A 128 -1.81 -1.56 -4.97
C LEU A 128 -0.56 -2.22 -5.57
N PHE A 129 0.02 -1.62 -6.61
CA PHE A 129 0.97 -2.31 -7.48
C PHE A 129 2.39 -1.73 -7.48
N ASN A 130 2.66 -0.66 -6.72
CA ASN A 130 4.00 -0.09 -6.54
C ASN A 130 4.52 -0.21 -5.10
N ARG A 131 4.12 -1.25 -4.35
CA ARG A 131 4.69 -1.56 -3.03
C ARG A 131 6.23 -1.68 -3.19
N GLY A 132 6.96 -0.68 -2.70
CA GLY A 132 8.40 -0.77 -2.44
C GLY A 132 9.37 0.01 -3.34
N MET A 133 8.99 0.61 -4.48
CA MET A 133 10.00 1.21 -5.39
C MET A 133 9.57 2.51 -6.10
N GLN A 134 8.89 3.42 -5.40
CA GLN A 134 8.66 4.78 -5.89
C GLN A 134 9.26 5.84 -4.96
N ASP A 135 10.57 5.79 -4.72
CA ASP A 135 11.27 7.02 -4.35
C ASP A 135 11.43 7.88 -5.61
N ARG A 136 10.40 8.67 -5.93
CA ARG A 136 10.52 9.77 -6.89
C ARG A 136 11.40 10.84 -6.27
N LEU A 137 12.72 10.71 -6.42
CA LEU A 137 13.73 11.80 -6.36
C LEU A 137 13.41 12.93 -5.37
N GLY A 138 13.25 12.65 -4.07
CA GLY A 138 13.02 13.70 -3.08
C GLY A 138 11.81 14.60 -3.31
N GLY A 139 10.92 14.21 -4.23
CA GLY A 139 9.64 14.85 -4.50
C GLY A 139 8.60 14.28 -3.55
N LYS A 140 7.80 15.16 -2.96
CA LYS A 140 6.61 14.77 -2.21
C LYS A 140 5.71 13.92 -3.12
N GLU A 141 5.33 12.72 -2.72
CA GLU A 141 4.33 11.94 -3.43
C GLU A 141 2.97 12.55 -3.11
N THR A 142 2.34 13.20 -4.08
CA THR A 142 1.03 13.81 -3.91
C THR A 142 -0.03 13.04 -4.69
N GLY A 143 -1.23 12.97 -4.15
CA GLY A 143 -2.39 12.51 -4.90
C GLY A 143 -3.68 12.76 -4.15
N SER A 144 -4.78 12.33 -4.75
CA SER A 144 -6.10 12.52 -4.17
C SER A 144 -7.06 11.41 -4.58
N PHE A 145 -7.96 11.04 -3.67
CA PHE A 145 -9.14 10.24 -3.94
C PHE A 145 -10.38 11.13 -3.94
N ILE A 146 -11.34 10.76 -4.79
CA ILE A 146 -12.67 11.39 -4.82
C ILE A 146 -13.66 10.27 -4.58
N CYS A 147 -14.34 10.36 -3.45
CA CYS A 147 -15.29 9.38 -2.96
C CYS A 147 -16.71 9.90 -3.14
N GLY A 148 -17.65 9.00 -3.41
CA GLY A 148 -19.07 9.29 -3.23
C GLY A 148 -19.49 9.13 -1.77
N ASN A 149 -20.80 9.10 -1.54
CA ASN A 149 -21.39 8.87 -0.22
C ASN A 149 -21.58 7.37 0.09
N ASP A 150 -20.54 6.57 -0.12
CA ASP A 150 -20.57 5.13 0.21
C ASP A 150 -19.47 4.80 1.22
N PRO A 151 -19.85 4.41 2.46
CA PRO A 151 -18.91 4.02 3.51
C PRO A 151 -17.90 2.94 3.09
N MET A 152 -18.27 2.04 2.17
CA MET A 152 -17.36 0.99 1.72
C MET A 152 -16.15 1.52 0.94
N GLU A 153 -16.30 2.63 0.21
CA GLU A 153 -15.17 3.25 -0.49
C GLU A 153 -14.11 3.73 0.51
N PHE A 154 -14.54 4.25 1.66
CA PHE A 154 -13.64 4.76 2.68
C PHE A 154 -12.76 3.65 3.24
N ARG A 155 -13.36 2.51 3.60
CA ARG A 155 -12.61 1.35 4.11
C ARG A 155 -11.51 0.91 3.14
N ILE A 156 -11.78 0.96 1.84
CA ILE A 156 -10.79 0.59 0.83
C ILE A 156 -9.66 1.63 0.76
N TYR A 157 -10.00 2.92 0.73
CA TYR A 157 -9.00 3.99 0.65
C TYR A 157 -8.14 4.12 1.90
N THR A 158 -8.72 3.95 3.09
CA THR A 158 -7.96 3.96 4.35
C THR A 158 -6.99 2.79 4.39
N THR A 159 -7.44 1.58 4.02
CA THR A 159 -6.57 0.40 3.95
C THR A 159 -5.45 0.57 2.92
N PHE A 160 -5.70 1.23 1.77
CA PHE A 160 -4.64 1.50 0.79
C PHE A 160 -3.61 2.49 1.29
N LEU A 161 -4.03 3.62 1.87
CA LEU A 161 -3.10 4.62 2.38
C LEU A 161 -2.24 4.06 3.51
N ALA A 162 -2.89 3.44 4.50
CA ALA A 162 -2.20 2.85 5.64
C ALA A 162 -1.31 1.67 5.22
N GLY A 163 -1.81 0.78 4.36
CA GLY A 163 -1.05 -0.34 3.82
C GLY A 163 0.14 0.10 2.96
N TYR A 164 0.00 1.15 2.16
CA TYR A 164 1.10 1.71 1.37
C TYR A 164 2.20 2.26 2.27
N LEU A 165 1.86 3.09 3.25
CA LEU A 165 2.85 3.63 4.18
C LEU A 165 3.54 2.54 5.00
N TYR A 166 2.81 1.52 5.43
CA TYR A 166 3.39 0.38 6.14
C TYR A 166 4.32 -0.44 5.24
N SER A 167 3.89 -0.80 4.04
CA SER A 167 4.70 -1.59 3.09
C SER A 167 5.93 -0.86 2.57
N THR A 168 5.90 0.48 2.57
CA THR A 168 7.07 1.33 2.25
C THR A 168 7.87 1.71 3.50
N ASN A 169 7.61 1.02 4.61
CA ASN A 169 8.32 1.15 5.88
C ASN A 169 8.34 2.58 6.44
N ARG A 170 7.30 3.34 6.16
CA ARG A 170 7.10 4.72 6.65
C ARG A 170 6.36 4.77 7.97
N ILE A 171 5.63 3.70 8.31
CA ILE A 171 4.93 3.53 9.60
C ILE A 171 5.04 2.08 10.04
N ASN A 172 4.97 1.83 11.34
CA ASN A 172 4.94 0.49 11.92
C ASN A 172 3.51 -0.08 11.96
N ALA A 173 3.35 -1.29 12.51
CA ALA A 173 2.06 -1.99 12.54
C ALA A 173 1.00 -1.27 13.41
N ASP A 174 1.41 -0.70 14.54
CA ASP A 174 0.53 0.05 15.44
C ASP A 174 0.12 1.37 14.78
N GLU A 175 1.09 2.15 14.30
CA GLU A 175 0.86 3.41 13.57
C GLU A 175 -0.04 3.22 12.34
N ARG A 176 0.03 2.05 11.67
CA ARG A 176 -0.88 1.69 10.57
C ARG A 176 -2.33 1.61 11.05
N TYR A 177 -2.57 0.96 12.19
CA TYR A 177 -3.92 0.85 12.77
C TYR A 177 -4.42 2.21 13.27
N GLU A 178 -3.57 3.00 13.92
CA GLU A 178 -3.88 4.35 14.36
C GLU A 178 -4.28 5.24 13.19
N LEU A 179 -3.51 5.23 12.10
CA LEU A 179 -3.83 5.98 10.88
C LEU A 179 -5.14 5.50 10.24
N GLN A 180 -5.37 4.19 10.18
CA GLN A 180 -6.60 3.63 9.62
C GLN A 180 -7.81 4.07 10.44
N THR A 181 -7.69 4.05 11.77
CA THR A 181 -8.73 4.48 12.71
C THR A 181 -9.03 5.97 12.55
N ALA A 182 -7.99 6.82 12.57
CA ALA A 182 -8.12 8.26 12.39
C ALA A 182 -8.77 8.62 11.04
N LEU A 183 -8.32 8.01 9.94
CA LEU A 183 -8.92 8.24 8.63
C LEU A 183 -10.38 7.77 8.58
N MET A 184 -10.70 6.61 9.15
CA MET A 184 -12.07 6.08 9.14
C MET A 184 -13.03 6.99 9.90
N GLU A 185 -12.59 7.48 11.07
CA GLU A 185 -13.38 8.39 11.90
C GLU A 185 -13.63 9.72 11.19
N LEU A 186 -12.59 10.35 10.62
CA LEU A 186 -12.72 11.62 9.91
C LEU A 186 -13.57 11.49 8.64
N LEU A 187 -13.44 10.39 7.89
CA LEU A 187 -14.26 10.14 6.69
C LEU A 187 -15.72 9.85 7.03
N THR A 188 -15.97 9.14 8.12
CA THR A 188 -17.32 8.89 8.61
C THR A 188 -17.98 10.20 9.02
N ASN A 189 -17.27 11.08 9.73
CA ASN A 189 -17.78 12.41 10.08
C ASN A 189 -18.05 13.28 8.84
N ALA A 190 -17.14 13.27 7.86
CA ALA A 190 -17.30 13.96 6.58
C ALA A 190 -18.53 13.47 5.78
N LEU A 191 -18.87 12.18 5.90
CA LEU A 191 -20.05 11.60 5.28
C LEU A 191 -21.33 11.92 6.05
N GLU A 192 -21.38 11.55 7.33
CA GLU A 192 -22.58 11.63 8.15
C GLU A 192 -22.98 13.09 8.36
N HIS A 193 -22.10 13.88 8.96
CA HIS A 193 -22.38 15.26 9.35
C HIS A 193 -22.12 16.25 8.20
N GLY A 194 -21.14 15.97 7.35
CA GLY A 194 -20.82 16.79 6.17
C GLY A 194 -21.83 16.59 5.04
N ASN A 195 -21.62 15.55 4.22
CA ASN A 195 -22.39 15.35 3.00
C ASN A 195 -23.86 15.00 3.24
N CYS A 196 -24.17 14.10 4.17
CA CYS A 196 -25.54 13.66 4.46
C CYS A 196 -26.28 14.61 5.41
N ALA A 197 -25.59 15.55 6.04
CA ALA A 197 -26.14 16.49 7.03
C ALA A 197 -27.00 15.79 8.10
N ILE A 198 -26.56 14.62 8.55
CA ILE A 198 -27.15 13.90 9.68
C ILE A 198 -26.67 14.60 10.95
N SER A 199 -27.59 15.11 11.75
CA SER A 199 -27.28 15.70 13.06
C SER A 199 -26.94 14.64 14.10
N TYR A 200 -26.33 15.06 15.23
CA TYR A 200 -26.05 14.15 16.33
C TYR A 200 -27.33 13.62 16.96
N GLU A 201 -28.36 14.44 17.03
CA GLU A 201 -29.69 14.09 17.52
C GLU A 201 -30.35 13.03 16.64
N GLU A 202 -30.37 13.23 15.31
CA GLU A 202 -30.88 12.24 14.36
C GLU A 202 -30.13 10.91 14.47
N LYS A 203 -28.80 10.96 14.69
CA LYS A 203 -27.97 9.76 14.86
C LYS A 203 -28.32 9.01 16.14
N THR A 204 -28.45 9.71 17.27
CA THR A 204 -28.80 9.10 18.56
C THR A 204 -30.19 8.50 18.51
N GLU A 205 -31.18 9.23 18.00
CA GLU A 205 -32.56 8.73 17.86
C GLU A 205 -32.61 7.48 16.98
N CYS A 206 -31.85 7.44 15.88
CA CYS A 206 -31.76 6.26 15.03
C CYS A 206 -31.22 5.04 15.78
N LEU A 207 -30.13 5.22 16.55
CA LEU A 207 -29.49 4.13 17.30
C LEU A 207 -30.33 3.66 18.49
N GLU A 208 -30.95 4.58 19.23
CA GLU A 208 -31.84 4.26 20.36
C GLU A 208 -33.09 3.49 19.92
N ASN A 209 -33.61 3.77 18.72
CA ASN A 209 -34.72 3.04 18.13
C ASN A 209 -34.32 1.70 17.48
N GLY A 210 -33.07 1.26 17.65
CA GLY A 210 -32.55 0.01 17.07
C GLY A 210 -32.30 0.07 15.56
N GLY A 211 -32.28 1.27 14.97
CA GLY A 211 -31.98 1.51 13.56
C GLY A 211 -30.49 1.43 13.25
N ASN A 212 -30.17 1.36 11.95
CA ASN A 212 -28.79 1.28 11.47
C ASN A 212 -28.39 2.55 10.71
N ILE A 213 -27.25 3.15 11.06
CA ILE A 213 -26.73 4.35 10.41
C ILE A 213 -26.55 4.19 8.88
N LEU A 214 -26.25 2.97 8.41
CA LEU A 214 -26.13 2.66 6.99
C LEU A 214 -27.47 2.82 6.25
N GLU A 215 -28.59 2.53 6.90
CA GLU A 215 -29.92 2.74 6.33
C GLU A 215 -30.24 4.23 6.24
N LEU A 216 -29.94 4.98 7.29
CA LEU A 216 -30.12 6.43 7.30
C LEU A 216 -29.30 7.11 6.19
N ILE A 217 -28.04 6.71 5.99
CA ILE A 217 -27.20 7.17 4.89
C ILE A 217 -27.82 6.81 3.53
N LYS A 218 -28.36 5.59 3.36
CA LYS A 218 -29.05 5.20 2.12
C LYS A 218 -30.27 6.06 1.85
N GLU A 219 -31.07 6.38 2.87
CA GLU A 219 -32.24 7.25 2.73
C GLU A 219 -31.83 8.69 2.36
N LYS A 220 -30.83 9.28 3.04
CA LYS A 220 -30.30 10.61 2.69
C LYS A 220 -29.75 10.63 1.25
N ASN A 221 -29.10 9.56 0.82
CA ASN A 221 -28.58 9.41 -0.55
C ASN A 221 -29.65 9.26 -1.63
N LYS A 222 -30.94 9.09 -1.31
CA LYS A 222 -32.01 9.19 -2.32
C LYS A 222 -32.22 10.63 -2.80
N ILE A 223 -31.79 11.62 -2.01
CA ILE A 223 -31.87 13.04 -2.37
C ILE A 223 -30.78 13.34 -3.41
N PRO A 224 -31.13 13.78 -4.63
CA PRO A 224 -30.16 13.97 -5.72
C PRO A 224 -29.01 14.91 -5.37
N GLU A 225 -29.30 15.99 -4.62
CA GLU A 225 -28.29 16.94 -4.18
C GLU A 225 -27.26 16.30 -3.24
N ILE A 226 -27.71 15.49 -2.27
CA ILE A 226 -26.82 14.76 -1.36
C ILE A 226 -26.01 13.72 -2.14
N ALA A 227 -26.66 12.92 -3.00
CA ALA A 227 -26.01 11.88 -3.80
C ALA A 227 -24.91 12.44 -4.74
N ALA A 228 -25.09 13.67 -5.21
CA ALA A 228 -24.12 14.35 -6.06
C ALA A 228 -22.84 14.75 -5.31
N ARG A 229 -22.95 15.05 -3.99
CA ARG A 229 -21.82 15.47 -3.16
C ARG A 229 -20.69 14.46 -3.17
N LYS A 230 -19.47 14.96 -2.99
CA LYS A 230 -18.23 14.17 -2.95
C LYS A 230 -17.42 14.45 -1.70
N ILE A 231 -16.59 13.49 -1.32
CA ILE A 231 -15.56 13.65 -0.30
C ILE A 231 -14.21 13.51 -0.98
N TYR A 232 -13.33 14.47 -0.72
CA TYR A 232 -12.01 14.57 -1.30
C TYR A 232 -10.98 14.20 -0.25
N ILE A 233 -10.12 13.23 -0.56
CA ILE A 233 -9.04 12.80 0.31
C ILE A 233 -7.74 13.12 -0.40
N ALA A 234 -7.08 14.22 -0.06
CA ALA A 234 -5.76 14.56 -0.59
C ALA A 234 -4.66 14.11 0.37
N TYR A 235 -3.54 13.67 -0.19
CA TYR A 235 -2.38 13.25 0.60
C TYR A 235 -1.09 13.77 -0.02
N MET A 236 -0.10 13.96 0.85
CA MET A 236 1.25 14.35 0.50
C MET A 236 2.22 13.55 1.38
N ILE A 237 2.88 12.56 0.79
CA ILE A 237 3.84 11.69 1.48
C ILE A 237 5.24 12.27 1.28
N GLY A 238 5.83 12.77 2.35
CA GLY A 238 7.19 13.30 2.37
C GLY A 238 8.21 12.30 2.92
N LYS A 239 9.45 12.75 3.11
CA LYS A 239 10.51 11.92 3.71
C LYS A 239 10.35 11.75 5.22
N SER A 240 10.02 12.82 5.94
CA SER A 240 9.93 12.82 7.41
C SER A 240 8.50 12.85 7.95
N LYS A 241 7.54 13.23 7.12
CA LYS A 241 6.13 13.34 7.50
C LYS A 241 5.23 13.15 6.29
N SER A 242 4.03 12.66 6.55
CA SER A 242 2.95 12.59 5.57
C SER A 242 1.79 13.47 6.03
N LYS A 243 1.23 14.26 5.12
CA LYS A 243 0.08 15.14 5.37
C LYS A 243 -1.15 14.61 4.65
N PHE A 244 -2.29 14.65 5.32
CA PHE A 244 -3.59 14.29 4.78
C PHE A 244 -4.55 15.46 4.91
N VAL A 245 -5.46 15.57 3.94
CA VAL A 245 -6.54 16.55 3.93
C VAL A 245 -7.82 15.83 3.49
N ILE A 246 -8.87 15.91 4.31
CA ILE A 246 -10.19 15.38 3.99
C ILE A 246 -11.12 16.58 3.89
N ARG A 247 -11.82 16.72 2.76
CA ARG A 247 -12.78 17.79 2.50
C ARG A 247 -14.11 17.23 2.03
N ASP A 248 -15.19 17.63 2.67
CA ASP A 248 -16.56 17.35 2.23
C ASP A 248 -17.21 18.58 1.57
N GLU A 249 -18.37 18.34 0.94
CA GLU A 249 -19.18 19.38 0.27
C GLU A 249 -20.38 19.80 1.11
N GLY A 250 -20.38 19.46 2.40
CA GLY A 250 -21.37 19.87 3.37
C GLY A 250 -21.25 21.34 3.78
N ASN A 251 -22.11 21.70 4.73
CA ASN A 251 -22.16 23.06 5.29
C ASN A 251 -21.03 23.34 6.29
N GLY A 252 -20.31 22.30 6.71
CA GLY A 252 -19.31 22.37 7.79
C GLY A 252 -19.97 22.51 9.17
N PHE A 253 -19.14 22.59 10.20
CA PHE A 253 -19.59 22.70 11.59
C PHE A 253 -18.65 23.60 12.41
N ASP A 254 -19.17 24.14 13.51
CA ASP A 254 -18.32 24.88 14.45
C ASP A 254 -17.48 23.92 15.31
N TRP A 255 -16.30 23.59 14.81
CA TRP A 255 -15.37 22.69 15.47
C TRP A 255 -14.73 23.30 16.73
N ARG A 256 -14.72 24.63 16.87
CA ARG A 256 -14.07 25.32 18.00
C ARG A 256 -14.81 25.13 19.32
N SER A 257 -16.14 25.09 19.27
CA SER A 257 -16.98 24.80 20.44
C SER A 257 -16.84 23.36 20.94
N HIS A 258 -16.33 22.45 20.10
CA HIS A 258 -16.22 21.02 20.41
C HIS A 258 -14.85 20.61 20.99
N LEU A 259 -13.75 21.31 20.65
CA LEU A 259 -12.41 21.05 21.23
C LEU A 259 -12.30 21.43 22.72
N ASN A 260 -13.06 22.43 23.15
CA ASN A 260 -12.98 22.97 24.52
C ASN A 260 -13.87 22.22 25.54
N LYS A 261 -14.70 21.26 25.12
CA LYS A 261 -15.49 20.45 26.05
C LYS A 261 -14.58 19.39 26.70
N GLU A 262 -14.58 19.26 28.04
CA GLU A 262 -13.84 18.20 28.76
C GLU A 262 -14.40 16.79 28.49
N PHE A 263 -13.75 15.73 29.01
CA PHE A 263 -14.30 14.35 28.95
C PHE A 263 -15.66 14.32 29.67
N GLY A 264 -16.75 14.38 28.92
CA GLY A 264 -18.11 14.23 29.41
C GLY A 264 -18.70 12.87 29.03
N GLU A 265 -19.73 12.45 29.76
CA GLU A 265 -20.48 11.20 29.53
C GLU A 265 -21.23 11.17 28.17
N GLU A 266 -21.34 12.30 27.47
CA GLU A 266 -21.95 12.39 26.14
C GLU A 266 -21.19 11.54 25.11
N MET A 267 -21.92 10.73 24.32
CA MET A 267 -21.33 9.86 23.29
C MET A 267 -20.78 10.63 22.08
N HIS A 268 -21.12 11.91 21.94
CA HIS A 268 -20.76 12.75 20.78
C HIS A 268 -19.39 13.42 20.96
N GLY A 269 -18.53 13.33 19.94
CA GLY A 269 -17.20 13.98 19.94
C GLY A 269 -16.02 13.09 20.42
N ARG A 270 -16.27 11.85 20.88
CA ARG A 270 -15.21 10.88 21.22
C ARG A 270 -14.27 10.61 20.05
N GLY A 271 -14.82 10.54 18.84
CA GLY A 271 -14.05 10.30 17.63
C GLY A 271 -13.06 11.41 17.27
N MET A 272 -13.44 12.68 17.46
CA MET A 272 -12.54 13.81 17.22
C MET A 272 -11.38 13.82 18.21
N LYS A 273 -11.65 13.60 19.50
CA LYS A 273 -10.62 13.51 20.53
C LYS A 273 -9.72 12.28 20.38
N LEU A 274 -10.31 11.14 20.01
CA LEU A 274 -9.53 9.94 19.66
C LEU A 274 -8.58 10.28 18.52
N THR A 275 -9.09 10.87 17.44
CA THR A 275 -8.25 11.26 16.31
C THR A 275 -7.14 12.23 16.72
N GLU A 276 -7.44 13.23 17.55
CA GLU A 276 -6.45 14.17 18.09
C GLU A 276 -5.32 13.46 18.86
N SER A 277 -5.62 12.37 19.57
CA SER A 277 -4.60 11.56 20.25
C SER A 277 -3.74 10.69 19.32
N LEU A 278 -4.28 10.34 18.14
CA LEU A 278 -3.65 9.43 17.18
C LEU A 278 -2.79 10.15 16.12
N VAL A 279 -3.02 11.45 15.88
CA VAL A 279 -2.36 12.20 14.80
C VAL A 279 -1.75 13.52 15.29
N LYS A 280 -0.90 14.14 14.48
CA LYS A 280 -0.28 15.43 14.79
C LYS A 280 -0.88 16.55 13.94
N ASN A 281 -0.88 17.77 14.46
CA ASN A 281 -1.29 18.98 13.74
C ASN A 281 -2.70 18.86 13.11
N LEU A 282 -3.65 18.24 13.84
CA LEU A 282 -5.05 18.18 13.43
C LEU A 282 -5.64 19.59 13.42
N THR A 283 -6.12 20.04 12.26
CA THR A 283 -6.64 21.38 12.05
C THR A 283 -7.85 21.34 11.14
N TYR A 284 -8.82 22.21 11.38
CA TYR A 284 -9.98 22.39 10.52
C TYR A 284 -9.95 23.77 9.86
N ASN A 285 -10.54 23.89 8.66
CA ASN A 285 -10.71 25.20 8.03
C ASN A 285 -11.77 26.06 8.77
N GLU A 286 -11.95 27.32 8.36
CA GLU A 286 -12.89 28.22 9.02
C GLU A 286 -14.34 27.72 8.97
N LYS A 287 -14.74 27.12 7.86
CA LYS A 287 -16.08 26.56 7.63
C LYS A 287 -16.33 25.26 8.41
N GLY A 288 -15.28 24.50 8.74
CA GLY A 288 -15.37 23.19 9.38
C GLY A 288 -15.76 22.04 8.45
N ASN A 289 -15.57 22.17 7.13
CA ASN A 289 -15.82 21.11 6.14
C ASN A 289 -14.53 20.56 5.50
N GLU A 290 -13.38 20.96 6.04
CA GLU A 290 -12.07 20.44 5.68
C GLU A 290 -11.26 20.24 6.95
N VAL A 291 -10.66 19.05 7.06
CA VAL A 291 -9.75 18.68 8.14
C VAL A 291 -8.40 18.28 7.55
N SER A 292 -7.32 18.72 8.18
CA SER A 292 -5.96 18.33 7.81
C SER A 292 -5.17 17.86 9.01
N PHE A 293 -4.34 16.84 8.81
CA PHE A 293 -3.46 16.30 9.85
C PHE A 293 -2.16 15.76 9.27
N GLU A 294 -1.19 15.53 10.14
CA GLU A 294 0.12 15.00 9.81
C GLU A 294 0.44 13.75 10.64
N ILE A 295 1.20 12.84 10.05
CA ILE A 295 1.85 11.75 10.76
C ILE A 295 3.37 11.84 10.55
N THR A 296 4.13 11.29 11.48
CA THR A 296 5.59 11.20 11.35
C THR A 296 5.92 9.98 10.52
N ASN A 297 6.78 10.13 9.51
CA ASN A 297 7.29 8.97 8.79
C ASN A 297 8.53 8.46 9.50
N LEU A 298 8.63 7.15 9.66
CA LEU A 298 9.85 6.49 10.10
C LEU A 298 10.98 6.84 9.13
N LYS A 299 12.13 7.20 9.70
CA LYS A 299 13.36 7.47 8.94
C LYS A 299 14.24 6.24 9.01
N ASP A 300 14.74 5.80 7.86
CA ASP A 300 15.71 4.71 7.77
C ASP A 300 15.25 3.43 8.52
N ALA A 301 13.94 3.19 8.56
CA ALA A 301 13.34 2.06 9.27
C ALA A 301 13.92 0.74 8.75
N ALA A 302 14.12 -0.20 9.67
CA ALA A 302 14.63 -1.51 9.31
C ALA A 302 13.58 -2.25 8.46
N ASN A 303 13.97 -2.72 7.28
CA ASN A 303 13.14 -3.62 6.50
C ASN A 303 12.81 -4.86 7.33
N THR A 304 11.55 -5.30 7.25
CA THR A 304 11.17 -6.63 7.73
C THR A 304 12.02 -7.66 7.01
N VAL A 305 12.77 -8.45 7.78
CA VAL A 305 13.62 -9.50 7.24
C VAL A 305 12.71 -10.64 6.75
N PRO A 306 12.71 -10.95 5.45
CA PRO A 306 11.96 -12.08 4.91
C PRO A 306 12.39 -13.37 5.60
N GLY A 307 11.45 -14.26 5.91
CA GLY A 307 11.73 -15.51 6.64
C GLY A 307 12.88 -16.30 6.04
N ILE A 308 13.02 -16.26 4.71
CA ILE A 308 14.09 -16.98 4.03
C ILE A 308 15.47 -16.35 4.14
N MET A 309 15.54 -15.10 4.58
CA MET A 309 16.80 -14.43 4.85
C MET A 309 17.28 -14.64 6.29
N VAL A 310 16.40 -15.11 7.19
CA VAL A 310 16.71 -15.38 8.60
C VAL A 310 17.90 -16.34 8.79
N PRO A 311 18.08 -17.40 7.98
CA PRO A 311 19.23 -18.31 8.13
C PRO A 311 20.58 -17.67 7.80
N PHE A 312 20.61 -16.50 7.16
CA PHE A 312 21.85 -15.84 6.75
C PHE A 312 22.41 -14.91 7.83
N SER A 313 23.72 -14.71 7.80
CA SER A 313 24.40 -13.88 8.79
C SER A 313 24.09 -12.40 8.58
N SER A 314 23.64 -11.76 9.66
CA SER A 314 23.56 -10.31 9.72
C SER A 314 24.92 -9.72 10.06
N VAL A 315 25.30 -8.66 9.34
CA VAL A 315 26.53 -7.90 9.54
C VAL A 315 26.17 -6.46 9.84
N GLN A 316 26.69 -5.93 10.94
CA GLN A 316 26.56 -4.52 11.31
C GLN A 316 27.75 -3.73 10.78
N TYR A 317 27.48 -2.54 10.27
CA TYR A 317 28.46 -1.60 9.76
C TYR A 317 28.36 -0.30 10.53
N LYS A 318 29.52 0.22 10.97
CA LYS A 318 29.66 1.57 11.53
C LYS A 318 29.87 2.59 10.41
N ASP A 319 29.78 3.87 10.77
CA ASP A 319 30.01 4.97 9.83
C ASP A 319 31.33 4.81 9.08
N LYS A 320 31.30 5.07 7.77
CA LYS A 320 32.42 4.99 6.82
C LYS A 320 33.06 3.61 6.65
N GLN A 321 32.48 2.54 7.21
CA GLN A 321 32.97 1.20 6.93
C GLN A 321 32.64 0.79 5.49
N ILE A 322 33.61 0.18 4.83
CA ILE A 322 33.48 -0.32 3.46
C ILE A 322 32.77 -1.67 3.49
N VAL A 323 31.66 -1.77 2.74
CA VAL A 323 30.92 -3.01 2.52
C VAL A 323 31.62 -3.86 1.46
N CYS A 324 31.98 -3.24 0.34
CA CYS A 324 32.76 -3.84 -0.74
C CYS A 324 33.50 -2.78 -1.55
N ARG A 325 34.53 -3.18 -2.28
CA ARG A 325 35.31 -2.30 -3.17
C ARG A 325 34.98 -2.59 -4.63
N GLU A 326 35.05 -1.56 -5.44
CA GLU A 326 35.02 -1.69 -6.90
C GLU A 326 36.12 -2.66 -7.36
N ASN A 327 35.79 -3.49 -8.35
CA ASN A 327 36.64 -4.57 -8.87
C ASN A 327 36.95 -5.72 -7.90
N GLU A 328 36.35 -5.73 -6.70
CA GLU A 328 36.50 -6.85 -5.77
C GLU A 328 35.86 -8.14 -6.34
N PRO A 329 36.55 -9.29 -6.26
CA PRO A 329 36.02 -10.57 -6.73
C PRO A 329 35.04 -11.15 -5.69
N SER A 330 33.84 -10.58 -5.63
CA SER A 330 32.76 -11.07 -4.78
C SER A 330 31.43 -10.97 -5.52
N ASN A 331 30.68 -12.08 -5.52
CA ASN A 331 29.36 -12.19 -6.11
C ASN A 331 28.27 -12.42 -5.05
N ASP A 332 28.58 -12.14 -3.78
CA ASP A 332 27.60 -12.19 -2.70
C ASP A 332 26.56 -11.09 -2.88
N LEU A 333 25.33 -11.41 -2.54
CA LEU A 333 24.23 -10.46 -2.49
C LEU A 333 24.08 -9.98 -1.04
N TYR A 334 23.79 -8.70 -0.82
CA TYR A 334 23.45 -8.22 0.51
C TYR A 334 22.03 -7.69 0.52
N PHE A 335 21.23 -8.07 1.52
CA PHE A 335 19.94 -7.44 1.77
C PHE A 335 20.11 -6.29 2.78
N ILE A 336 19.54 -5.14 2.45
CA ILE A 336 19.58 -3.93 3.28
C ILE A 336 18.51 -4.06 4.35
N VAL A 337 18.92 -4.35 5.59
CA VAL A 337 18.01 -4.34 6.73
C VAL A 337 17.79 -2.90 7.15
N SER A 338 18.84 -2.15 7.48
CA SER A 338 18.72 -0.75 7.90
C SER A 338 19.96 0.07 7.54
N GLY A 339 19.84 1.40 7.62
CA GLY A 339 20.94 2.33 7.37
C GLY A 339 21.05 2.77 5.90
N ARG A 340 22.13 3.50 5.60
CA ARG A 340 22.37 4.10 4.27
C ARG A 340 23.74 3.72 3.75
N PHE A 341 23.83 3.48 2.44
CA PHE A 341 25.05 2.98 1.82
C PHE A 341 25.39 3.79 0.56
N ALA A 342 26.46 4.57 0.64
CA ALA A 342 26.94 5.38 -0.47
C ALA A 342 27.64 4.51 -1.52
N VAL A 343 27.27 4.71 -2.79
CA VAL A 343 27.83 4.00 -3.95
C VAL A 343 28.78 4.92 -4.69
N TYR A 344 30.04 4.49 -4.81
CA TYR A 344 31.09 5.21 -5.51
C TYR A 344 31.57 4.44 -6.73
N SER A 345 31.63 5.10 -7.87
CA SER A 345 32.38 4.62 -9.04
C SER A 345 33.60 5.53 -9.20
N GLY A 346 34.80 4.94 -9.07
CA GLY A 346 36.03 5.71 -8.86
C GLY A 346 35.92 6.65 -7.65
N LYS A 347 36.05 7.96 -7.88
CA LYS A 347 35.95 9.00 -6.84
C LYS A 347 34.60 9.71 -6.78
N LYS A 348 33.65 9.35 -7.66
CA LYS A 348 32.36 10.03 -7.80
C LYS A 348 31.28 9.29 -7.02
N LEU A 349 30.54 10.02 -6.19
CA LEU A 349 29.32 9.51 -5.56
C LEU A 349 28.24 9.37 -6.64
N VAL A 350 27.78 8.15 -6.88
CA VAL A 350 26.77 7.83 -7.90
C VAL A 350 25.37 7.87 -7.30
N SER A 351 25.19 7.26 -6.13
CA SER A 351 23.91 7.19 -5.43
C SER A 351 24.11 6.85 -3.95
N VAL A 352 23.02 6.93 -3.17
CA VAL A 352 22.96 6.42 -1.81
C VAL A 352 21.81 5.42 -1.75
N LEU A 353 22.12 4.20 -1.36
CA LEU A 353 21.16 3.12 -1.18
C LEU A 353 20.56 3.16 0.23
N THR A 354 19.30 2.80 0.32
CA THR A 354 18.46 2.79 1.52
C THR A 354 17.74 1.45 1.60
N PRO A 355 17.01 1.14 2.69
CA PRO A 355 16.21 -0.08 2.76
C PRO A 355 15.22 -0.23 1.57
N ASN A 356 14.75 0.86 0.97
CA ASN A 356 13.91 0.82 -0.24
C ASN A 356 14.63 0.22 -1.46
N ASP A 357 15.96 0.30 -1.49
CA ASP A 357 16.78 -0.33 -2.53
C ASP A 357 16.99 -1.82 -2.27
N MET A 358 16.46 -2.42 -1.19
CA MET A 358 16.44 -3.86 -0.85
C MET A 358 17.75 -4.65 -0.92
N PHE A 359 18.45 -4.66 -2.05
CA PHE A 359 19.65 -5.41 -2.34
C PHE A 359 20.82 -4.54 -2.77
N ILE A 360 22.01 -4.99 -2.39
CA ILE A 360 23.30 -4.49 -2.83
C ILE A 360 24.04 -5.64 -3.54
N GLY A 361 24.60 -5.34 -4.71
CA GLY A 361 25.52 -6.26 -5.38
C GLY A 361 24.85 -7.23 -6.34
N GLU A 362 23.61 -6.94 -6.73
CA GLU A 362 22.81 -7.68 -7.69
C GLU A 362 23.52 -7.85 -9.03
N MET A 363 24.30 -6.84 -9.47
CA MET A 363 25.02 -6.89 -10.74
C MET A 363 26.11 -7.97 -10.73
N ALA A 364 26.98 -7.95 -9.72
CA ALA A 364 28.05 -8.94 -9.57
C ALA A 364 27.47 -10.35 -9.38
N PHE A 365 26.38 -10.46 -8.60
CA PHE A 365 25.66 -11.71 -8.39
C PHE A 365 25.15 -12.32 -9.70
N LEU A 366 24.43 -11.53 -10.52
CA LEU A 366 23.78 -11.99 -11.75
C LEU A 366 24.75 -12.16 -12.93
N MET A 367 25.59 -11.16 -13.17
CA MET A 367 26.53 -11.15 -14.32
C MET A 367 27.74 -12.07 -14.09
N ASN A 368 27.89 -12.60 -12.87
CA ASN A 368 29.05 -13.38 -12.47
C ASN A 368 30.37 -12.63 -12.69
N ASP A 369 30.36 -11.33 -12.38
CA ASP A 369 31.46 -10.40 -12.59
C ASP A 369 31.90 -9.78 -11.26
N ARG A 370 32.95 -8.95 -11.28
CA ARG A 370 33.45 -8.17 -10.14
C ARG A 370 32.45 -7.09 -9.72
N ARG A 371 32.65 -6.54 -8.51
CA ARG A 371 31.87 -5.38 -8.05
C ARG A 371 32.02 -4.19 -9.00
N SER A 372 30.89 -3.67 -9.47
CA SER A 372 30.84 -2.50 -10.38
C SER A 372 31.11 -1.16 -9.69
N ALA A 373 31.06 -1.11 -8.36
CA ALA A 373 31.23 0.09 -7.57
C ALA A 373 31.72 -0.25 -6.14
N SER A 374 32.33 0.73 -5.48
CA SER A 374 32.65 0.66 -4.05
C SER A 374 31.45 1.11 -3.23
N ILE A 375 31.21 0.45 -2.10
CA ILE A 375 30.06 0.74 -1.24
C ILE A 375 30.52 0.98 0.19
N MET A 376 30.02 2.06 0.78
CA MET A 376 30.41 2.53 2.11
C MET A 376 29.17 2.85 2.95
N SER A 377 29.17 2.45 4.22
CA SER A 377 28.11 2.81 5.18
C SER A 377 28.14 4.31 5.50
N VAL A 378 26.97 4.93 5.56
CA VAL A 378 26.76 6.33 5.98
C VAL A 378 25.98 6.31 7.29
N GLY A 379 26.70 6.44 8.41
CA GLY A 379 26.18 6.12 9.74
C GLY A 379 26.16 4.62 10.02
N GLU A 380 25.36 4.23 11.01
CA GLU A 380 25.12 2.82 11.34
C GLU A 380 24.22 2.16 10.30
N GLY A 381 24.59 0.95 9.89
CA GLY A 381 23.84 0.16 8.92
C GLY A 381 23.88 -1.33 9.25
N LYS A 382 22.85 -2.04 8.82
CA LYS A 382 22.73 -3.49 9.01
C LYS A 382 22.40 -4.14 7.69
N LEU A 383 23.22 -5.11 7.30
CA LEU A 383 23.03 -5.92 6.11
C LEU A 383 22.84 -7.40 6.51
N ILE A 384 22.20 -8.17 5.64
CA ILE A 384 22.25 -9.63 5.66
C ILE A 384 23.08 -10.06 4.46
N ARG A 385 24.19 -10.78 4.70
CA ARG A 385 25.07 -11.27 3.65
C ARG A 385 24.57 -12.62 3.15
N ILE A 386 24.32 -12.71 1.85
CA ILE A 386 23.74 -13.88 1.20
C ILE A 386 24.74 -14.41 0.16
N PRO A 387 25.42 -15.52 0.46
CA PRO A 387 26.32 -16.16 -0.50
C PRO A 387 25.58 -16.63 -1.75
N LYS A 388 26.22 -16.48 -2.92
CA LYS A 388 25.59 -16.82 -4.22
C LYS A 388 25.04 -18.25 -4.26
N ALA A 389 25.85 -19.24 -3.84
CA ALA A 389 25.44 -20.63 -3.85
C ALA A 389 24.21 -20.89 -2.96
N SER A 390 24.15 -20.24 -1.80
CA SER A 390 23.02 -20.36 -0.88
C SER A 390 21.75 -19.74 -1.47
N PHE A 391 21.86 -18.57 -2.10
CA PHE A 391 20.72 -17.93 -2.75
C PHE A 391 20.22 -18.72 -3.98
N LEU A 392 21.11 -19.34 -4.74
CA LEU A 392 20.70 -20.21 -5.86
C LEU A 392 19.98 -21.47 -5.36
N ASN A 393 20.45 -22.09 -4.27
CA ASN A 393 19.76 -23.23 -3.66
C ASN A 393 18.38 -22.84 -3.11
N LEU A 394 18.28 -21.62 -2.60
CA LEU A 394 17.05 -21.01 -2.13
C LEU A 394 16.05 -20.83 -3.26
N ILE A 395 16.46 -20.25 -4.40
CA ILE A 395 15.60 -20.14 -5.59
C ILE A 395 15.16 -21.52 -6.11
N ARG A 396 16.05 -22.52 -6.09
CA ARG A 396 15.70 -23.88 -6.52
C ARG A 396 14.59 -24.50 -5.68
N ARG A 397 14.60 -24.26 -4.36
CA ARG A 397 13.57 -24.76 -3.45
C ARG A 397 12.30 -23.92 -3.49
N ASN A 398 12.43 -22.64 -3.83
CA ASN A 398 11.38 -21.65 -3.78
C ASN A 398 11.49 -20.72 -5.01
N PRO A 399 10.95 -21.14 -6.17
CA PRO A 399 11.15 -20.45 -7.44
C PRO A 399 10.58 -19.02 -7.48
N HIS A 400 9.56 -18.72 -6.68
CA HIS A 400 8.90 -17.42 -6.59
C HIS A 400 9.86 -16.28 -6.27
N TYR A 401 10.94 -16.57 -5.54
CA TYR A 401 11.98 -15.58 -5.22
C TYR A 401 12.82 -15.18 -6.42
N GLY A 402 13.07 -16.11 -7.35
CA GLY A 402 13.71 -15.79 -8.62
C GLY A 402 12.83 -14.88 -9.48
N ILE A 403 11.52 -15.14 -9.51
CA ILE A 403 10.54 -14.32 -10.22
C ILE A 403 10.43 -12.94 -9.60
N PHE A 404 10.35 -12.85 -8.27
CA PHE A 404 10.32 -11.58 -7.54
C PHE A 404 11.56 -10.74 -7.84
N LEU A 405 12.76 -11.32 -7.72
CA LEU A 405 14.01 -10.62 -8.05
C LEU A 405 14.00 -10.12 -9.50
N SER A 406 13.51 -10.94 -10.43
CA SER A 406 13.41 -10.57 -11.85
C SER A 406 12.43 -9.41 -12.08
N LYS A 407 11.24 -9.46 -11.47
CA LYS A 407 10.25 -8.36 -11.53
C LYS A 407 10.83 -7.07 -10.94
N MET A 408 11.53 -7.17 -9.82
CA MET A 408 12.16 -6.05 -9.13
C MET A 408 13.22 -5.37 -10.02
N LEU A 409 14.09 -6.15 -10.67
CA LEU A 409 15.09 -5.62 -11.60
C LEU A 409 14.47 -5.02 -12.85
N ALA A 410 13.44 -5.65 -13.41
CA ALA A 410 12.70 -5.11 -14.56
C ALA A 410 12.07 -3.76 -14.23
N GLN A 411 11.51 -3.59 -13.03
CA GLN A 411 10.97 -2.32 -12.57
C GLN A 411 12.06 -1.26 -12.40
N ARG A 412 13.23 -1.60 -11.82
CA ARG A 412 14.38 -0.68 -11.76
C ARG A 412 14.83 -0.22 -13.13
N LEU A 413 14.94 -1.16 -14.07
CA LEU A 413 15.30 -0.86 -15.44
C LEU A 413 14.29 0.10 -16.07
N GLN A 414 12.99 -0.15 -15.90
CA GLN A 414 11.95 0.74 -16.39
C GLN A 414 12.06 2.17 -15.80
N ILE A 415 12.38 2.30 -14.52
CA ILE A 415 12.62 3.59 -13.86
C ILE A 415 13.84 4.28 -14.46
N GLN A 416 14.96 3.56 -14.62
CA GLN A 416 16.16 4.10 -15.25
C GLN A 416 15.89 4.55 -16.68
N THR A 417 15.19 3.75 -17.49
CA THR A 417 14.83 4.11 -18.87
C THR A 417 14.01 5.40 -18.90
N LYS A 418 13.01 5.55 -18.00
CA LYS A 418 12.24 6.81 -17.90
C LYS A 418 13.12 8.00 -17.53
N LYS A 419 14.07 7.83 -16.62
CA LYS A 419 15.04 8.87 -16.23
C LYS A 419 15.92 9.26 -17.41
N THR A 420 16.49 8.28 -18.11
CA THR A 420 17.32 8.52 -19.29
C THR A 420 16.55 9.28 -20.35
N LEU A 421 15.30 8.89 -20.64
CA LEU A 421 14.45 9.62 -21.60
C LEU A 421 14.18 11.07 -21.18
N ALA A 422 13.88 11.32 -19.90
CA ALA A 422 13.67 12.68 -19.39
C ALA A 422 14.93 13.55 -19.51
N VAL A 423 16.09 13.02 -19.11
CA VAL A 423 17.38 13.73 -19.22
C VAL A 423 17.74 13.97 -20.68
N THR A 424 17.52 13.00 -21.57
CA THR A 424 17.77 13.18 -23.01
C THR A 424 16.85 14.26 -23.60
N ALA A 425 15.60 14.36 -23.17
CA ALA A 425 14.68 15.41 -23.59
C ALA A 425 15.16 16.80 -23.13
N GLU A 426 15.51 16.96 -21.85
CA GLU A 426 16.08 18.21 -21.31
C GLU A 426 17.39 18.60 -22.00
N LEU A 427 18.27 17.63 -22.27
CA LEU A 427 19.52 17.86 -22.97
C LEU A 427 19.30 18.36 -24.40
N ASN A 428 18.32 17.78 -25.12
CA ASN A 428 17.97 18.22 -26.47
C ASN A 428 17.37 19.63 -26.47
N GLU A 429 16.56 19.97 -25.48
CA GLU A 429 15.99 21.32 -25.31
C GLU A 429 17.10 22.35 -25.05
N LEU A 430 18.05 22.04 -24.16
CA LEU A 430 19.23 22.86 -23.90
C LEU A 430 20.14 23.01 -25.13
N LYS A 431 20.38 21.93 -25.89
CA LYS A 431 21.15 21.99 -27.13
C LYS A 431 20.49 22.90 -28.16
N HIS A 432 19.17 22.83 -28.30
CA HIS A 432 18.41 23.71 -29.19
C HIS A 432 18.50 25.18 -28.76
N GLN A 433 18.45 25.45 -27.45
CA GLN A 433 18.64 26.80 -26.91
C GLN A 433 20.07 27.34 -27.10
N LEU A 434 21.07 26.47 -27.10
CA LEU A 434 22.49 26.82 -27.23
C LEU A 434 23.03 26.76 -28.66
N SER A 435 22.21 26.38 -29.66
CA SER A 435 22.61 26.22 -31.07
C SER A 435 23.83 25.31 -31.26
N LEU A 436 23.95 24.26 -30.44
CA LEU A 436 25.06 23.31 -30.53
C LEU A 436 24.78 22.26 -31.64
N PRO A 437 25.71 22.02 -32.57
CA PRO A 437 25.54 20.99 -33.59
C PRO A 437 25.51 19.58 -32.98
N ASP A 438 24.72 18.68 -33.57
CA ASP A 438 24.64 17.28 -33.13
C ASP A 438 25.93 16.53 -33.44
N PHE A 439 26.66 16.16 -32.39
CA PHE A 439 27.91 15.39 -32.48
C PHE A 439 27.70 13.86 -32.53
N LEU A 440 26.47 13.38 -32.71
CA LEU A 440 26.14 11.95 -32.80
C LEU A 440 25.54 11.57 -34.16
N ALA A 441 26.06 12.15 -35.23
CA ALA A 441 25.95 11.60 -36.57
C ALA A 441 27.33 11.08 -36.98
N ASP A 442 27.67 9.89 -36.47
CA ASP A 442 28.51 8.87 -37.14
C ASP A 442 28.43 7.54 -36.36
#